data_AF-A0A935R2V8-F1
#
_entry.id   AF-A0A935R2V8-F1
#
_cell.length_a   1.000
_cell.length_b   1.000
_cell.length_c   1.000
_cell.angle_alpha   90.00
_cell.angle_beta   90.00
_cell.angle_gamma   90.00
#
_symmetry.space_group_name_H-M   'P 1'
#
loop_
_entity.id
_entity.type
_entity.pdbx_description
1 polymer ?
#
loop_
_entity_poly.entity_id
_entity_poly.type
_entity_poly.pdbx_seq_one_letter_code
_entity_poly.pdbx_strand_id
1 'polypeptide(L)'
;MAQHPNPIALRAIRAILSAAHDLTFALGDQRVEVSVEKADVGWTRVLDGLDETMDGPWPPEVKIKARWEGGSAELKLRAFWWQTHHSYRHLLFLDVLPSVSKSGITLITFGKPVRDALAKGGAEAKVFADISFGRHEKLGETEEEWTRRRARLRWAASAAGLDMPTPATARLCTVQVPSGALVEPAEEVFERLVKVVLVKLPIMARHNPDAMKGAPLYDIDAEVTGEGRGGGGRHRRTK
;
A
#
# COMPACT_ATOMS: atom_id res chain seq x y z
N MET A 1 16.08 -25.61 13.18
CA MET A 1 16.56 -24.32 12.63
C MET A 1 15.37 -23.37 12.56
N ALA A 2 15.51 -22.12 12.97
CA ALA A 2 14.45 -21.14 12.79
C ALA A 2 14.25 -20.87 11.29
N GLN A 3 13.01 -20.92 10.82
CA GLN A 3 12.71 -20.66 9.41
C GLN A 3 13.00 -19.20 9.06
N HIS A 4 13.57 -18.96 7.88
CA HIS A 4 13.82 -17.60 7.42
C HIS A 4 12.51 -16.91 7.03
N PRO A 5 12.32 -15.60 7.28
CA PRO A 5 11.07 -14.90 6.94
C PRO A 5 10.85 -14.68 5.43
N ASN A 6 11.92 -14.64 4.64
CA ASN A 6 11.82 -14.31 3.21
C ASN A 6 11.04 -15.35 2.39
N PRO A 7 11.26 -16.68 2.52
CA PRO A 7 10.45 -17.68 1.82
C PRO A 7 8.94 -17.49 1.99
N ILE A 8 8.52 -17.16 3.22
CA ILE A 8 7.12 -16.95 3.59
C ILE A 8 6.60 -15.67 2.96
N ALA A 9 7.36 -14.57 3.06
CA ALA A 9 7.03 -13.29 2.44
C ALA A 9 6.97 -13.38 0.91
N LEU A 10 7.89 -14.14 0.29
CA LEU A 10 7.94 -14.34 -1.16
C LEU A 10 6.66 -15.02 -1.66
N ARG A 11 6.20 -16.08 -0.97
CA ARG A 11 4.95 -16.77 -1.32
C ARG A 11 3.75 -15.84 -1.24
N ALA A 12 3.65 -15.03 -0.19
CA ALA A 12 2.57 -14.05 -0.05
C ALA A 12 2.60 -12.99 -1.17
N ILE A 13 3.77 -12.39 -1.45
CA ILE A 13 3.92 -11.40 -2.51
C ILE A 13 3.62 -12.02 -3.89
N ARG A 14 4.10 -13.23 -4.14
CA ARG A 14 3.82 -13.98 -5.38
C ARG A 14 2.33 -14.18 -5.58
N ALA A 15 1.61 -14.61 -4.53
CA ALA A 15 0.16 -14.79 -4.60
C ALA A 15 -0.55 -13.49 -5.00
N ILE A 16 -0.21 -12.36 -4.36
CA ILE A 16 -0.82 -11.05 -4.65
C ILE A 16 -0.56 -10.63 -6.11
N LEU A 17 0.69 -10.68 -6.56
CA LEU A 17 1.05 -10.21 -7.91
C LEU A 17 0.54 -11.14 -9.01
N SER A 18 0.51 -12.45 -8.77
CA SER A 18 -0.09 -13.41 -9.69
C SER A 18 -1.60 -13.25 -9.79
N ALA A 19 -2.28 -12.80 -8.74
CA ALA A 19 -3.72 -12.53 -8.73
C ALA A 19 -4.12 -11.16 -9.31
N ALA A 20 -3.14 -10.35 -9.76
CA ALA A 20 -3.42 -9.07 -10.38
C ALA A 20 -4.33 -9.22 -11.62
N HIS A 21 -5.37 -8.40 -11.72
CA HIS A 21 -6.35 -8.45 -12.80
C HIS A 21 -6.94 -7.05 -13.02
N ASP A 22 -7.62 -6.85 -14.14
CA ASP A 22 -8.31 -5.59 -14.43
C ASP A 22 -9.39 -5.33 -13.38
N LEU A 23 -9.49 -4.08 -12.93
CA LEU A 23 -10.40 -3.68 -11.86
C LEU A 23 -11.22 -2.47 -12.26
N THR A 24 -12.39 -2.35 -11.67
CA THR A 24 -13.16 -1.12 -11.67
C THR A 24 -13.76 -0.91 -10.30
N PHE A 25 -13.57 0.26 -9.71
CA PHE A 25 -14.13 0.61 -8.42
C PHE A 25 -14.40 2.12 -8.32
N ALA A 26 -15.15 2.51 -7.29
CA ALA A 26 -15.35 3.91 -6.95
C ALA A 26 -14.36 4.36 -5.87
N LEU A 27 -13.88 5.60 -5.99
CA LEU A 27 -13.16 6.31 -4.94
C LEU A 27 -13.84 7.67 -4.75
N GLY A 28 -14.67 7.78 -3.72
CA GLY A 28 -15.59 8.91 -3.59
C GLY A 28 -16.65 8.86 -4.69
N ASP A 29 -16.78 9.96 -5.44
CA ASP A 29 -17.66 10.12 -6.59
C ASP A 29 -17.01 9.71 -7.92
N GLN A 30 -15.71 9.39 -7.92
CA GLN A 30 -14.97 9.05 -9.14
C GLN A 30 -14.97 7.55 -9.41
N ARG A 31 -15.31 7.18 -10.65
CA ARG A 31 -15.08 5.83 -11.18
C ARG A 31 -13.63 5.70 -11.62
N VAL A 32 -12.96 4.67 -11.13
CA VAL A 32 -11.57 4.35 -11.48
C VAL A 32 -11.54 3.05 -12.26
N GLU A 33 -10.90 3.08 -13.43
CA GLU A 33 -10.67 1.92 -14.28
C GLU A 33 -9.18 1.57 -14.26
N VAL A 34 -8.86 0.31 -14.01
CA VAL A 34 -7.48 -0.16 -13.90
C VAL A 34 -7.28 -1.32 -14.87
N SER A 35 -6.32 -1.15 -15.76
CA SER A 35 -5.84 -2.22 -16.63
C SER A 35 -4.49 -2.74 -16.14
N VAL A 36 -4.27 -4.05 -16.29
CA VAL A 36 -3.12 -4.76 -15.73
C VAL A 36 -2.33 -5.47 -16.81
N GLU A 37 -1.02 -5.25 -16.80
CA GLU A 37 -0.05 -5.99 -17.62
C GLU A 37 0.95 -6.69 -16.68
N LYS A 38 1.14 -7.99 -16.87
CA LYS A 38 2.13 -8.78 -16.12
C LYS A 38 3.36 -9.03 -17.00
N ALA A 39 4.53 -8.98 -16.38
CA ALA A 39 5.78 -9.35 -17.01
C ALA A 39 6.52 -10.35 -16.12
N ASP A 40 6.85 -11.50 -16.68
CA ASP A 40 7.74 -12.44 -16.01
C ASP A 40 9.12 -11.81 -15.90
N VAL A 41 9.65 -11.85 -14.68
CA VAL A 41 11.00 -11.38 -14.38
C VAL A 41 11.76 -12.51 -13.72
N GLY A 42 12.95 -12.79 -14.24
CA GLY A 42 13.83 -13.80 -13.64
C GLY A 42 14.31 -13.38 -12.25
N TRP A 43 14.91 -14.35 -11.54
CA TRP A 43 15.58 -14.06 -10.29
C TRP A 43 16.66 -13.00 -10.51
N THR A 44 16.54 -11.92 -9.74
CA THR A 44 17.40 -10.77 -9.94
C THR A 44 18.75 -10.94 -9.27
N ARG A 45 18.81 -11.62 -8.10
CA ARG A 45 20.03 -12.00 -7.33
C ARG A 45 19.72 -13.11 -6.31
N VAL A 46 20.77 -13.71 -5.75
CA VAL A 46 20.70 -14.51 -4.51
C VAL A 46 20.41 -13.58 -3.34
N LEU A 47 19.29 -13.80 -2.65
CA LEU A 47 18.90 -13.09 -1.43
C LEU A 47 19.06 -14.03 -0.23
N ASP A 48 19.55 -13.51 0.90
CA ASP A 48 19.70 -14.30 2.12
C ASP A 48 18.39 -15.04 2.47
N GLY A 49 18.55 -16.35 2.67
CA GLY A 49 17.49 -17.26 3.04
C GLY A 49 16.44 -17.51 1.96
N LEU A 50 16.72 -17.20 0.69
CA LEU A 50 15.94 -17.62 -0.47
C LEU A 50 16.77 -18.50 -1.40
N ASP A 51 16.12 -19.51 -1.97
CA ASP A 51 16.67 -20.38 -2.99
C ASP A 51 15.63 -20.63 -4.09
N GLU A 52 15.98 -20.42 -5.36
CA GLU A 52 15.04 -20.58 -6.47
C GLU A 52 14.46 -21.99 -6.59
N THR A 53 15.29 -23.00 -6.35
CA THR A 53 14.90 -24.42 -6.46
C THR A 53 13.89 -24.77 -5.37
N MET A 54 14.08 -24.25 -4.17
CA MET A 54 13.24 -24.55 -3.00
C MET A 54 12.00 -23.64 -2.91
N ASP A 55 12.15 -22.36 -3.24
CA ASP A 55 11.12 -21.34 -3.02
C ASP A 55 10.31 -21.02 -4.28
N GLY A 56 10.71 -21.51 -5.45
CA GLY A 56 10.02 -21.34 -6.73
C GLY A 56 10.36 -20.03 -7.45
N PRO A 57 9.65 -19.67 -8.53
CA PRO A 57 10.03 -18.54 -9.39
C PRO A 57 9.89 -17.17 -8.71
N TRP A 58 10.64 -16.18 -9.14
CA TRP A 58 10.44 -14.81 -8.69
C TRP A 58 9.03 -14.30 -9.09
N PRO A 59 8.33 -13.49 -8.26
CA PRO A 59 7.03 -12.93 -8.61
C PRO A 59 7.08 -12.08 -9.89
N PRO A 60 6.01 -12.06 -10.71
CA PRO A 60 5.97 -11.19 -11.88
C PRO A 60 6.04 -9.71 -11.46
N GLU A 61 6.55 -8.86 -12.34
CA GLU A 61 6.30 -7.42 -12.25
C GLU A 61 4.90 -7.14 -12.80
N VAL A 62 4.16 -6.27 -12.11
CA VAL A 62 2.80 -5.89 -12.50
C VAL A 62 2.80 -4.41 -12.84
N LYS A 63 2.47 -4.06 -14.08
CA LYS A 63 2.18 -2.69 -14.48
C LYS A 63 0.68 -2.49 -14.41
N ILE A 64 0.26 -1.40 -13.78
CA ILE A 64 -1.13 -0.98 -13.76
C ILE A 64 -1.26 0.38 -14.42
N LYS A 65 -2.29 0.55 -15.24
CA LYS A 65 -2.69 1.84 -15.80
C LYS A 65 -4.06 2.18 -15.23
N ALA A 66 -4.10 3.16 -14.33
CA ALA A 66 -5.31 3.66 -13.72
C ALA A 66 -5.81 4.90 -14.47
N ARG A 67 -7.11 4.97 -14.72
CA ARG A 67 -7.80 6.10 -15.38
C ARG A 67 -9.05 6.48 -14.61
N TRP A 68 -9.34 7.77 -14.61
CA TRP A 68 -10.54 8.36 -14.03
C TRP A 68 -10.92 9.61 -14.82
N GLU A 69 -11.99 10.27 -14.41
CA GLU A 69 -12.43 11.50 -15.08
C GLU A 69 -11.38 12.61 -14.92
N GLY A 70 -10.81 13.02 -16.05
CA GLY A 70 -9.83 14.10 -16.09
C GLY A 70 -8.40 13.71 -15.71
N GLY A 71 -8.10 12.44 -15.38
CA GLY A 71 -6.75 12.05 -15.00
C GLY A 71 -6.38 10.57 -15.19
N SER A 72 -5.09 10.29 -15.06
CA SER A 72 -4.54 8.93 -15.17
C SER A 72 -3.20 8.79 -14.46
N ALA A 73 -2.82 7.56 -14.16
CA ALA A 73 -1.51 7.21 -13.65
C ALA A 73 -1.06 5.84 -14.14
N GLU A 74 0.25 5.69 -14.35
CA GLU A 74 0.86 4.41 -14.65
C GLU A 74 1.82 4.05 -13.54
N LEU A 75 1.64 2.85 -12.98
CA LEU A 75 2.36 2.40 -11.81
C LEU A 75 2.94 1.00 -12.06
N LYS A 76 4.04 0.70 -11.39
CA LYS A 76 4.71 -0.59 -11.41
C LYS A 76 4.81 -1.15 -10.00
N LEU A 77 4.36 -2.39 -9.83
CA LEU A 77 4.43 -3.16 -8.60
C LEU A 77 5.44 -4.28 -8.79
N ARG A 78 6.31 -4.50 -7.80
CA ARG A 78 7.32 -5.55 -7.85
C ARG A 78 7.76 -5.99 -6.47
N ALA A 79 8.23 -7.23 -6.37
CA ALA A 79 9.01 -7.65 -5.21
C ALA A 79 10.35 -6.87 -5.17
N PHE A 80 10.73 -6.42 -3.98
CA PHE A 80 11.97 -5.67 -3.74
C PHE A 80 12.58 -6.11 -2.40
N TRP A 81 13.87 -5.87 -2.21
CA TRP A 81 14.52 -6.07 -0.92
C TRP A 81 15.44 -4.90 -0.58
N TRP A 82 15.52 -4.60 0.72
CA TRP A 82 16.34 -3.50 1.21
C TRP A 82 17.76 -3.98 1.53
N GLN A 83 18.75 -3.35 0.90
CA GLN A 83 20.16 -3.78 0.98
C GLN A 83 20.96 -3.09 2.10
N THR A 84 20.46 -2.01 2.70
CA THR A 84 21.23 -1.26 3.70
C THR A 84 21.05 -1.79 5.12
N HIS A 85 21.94 -1.36 6.02
CA HIS A 85 21.93 -1.64 7.45
C HIS A 85 20.59 -1.28 8.12
N HIS A 86 20.35 -1.82 9.34
CA HIS A 86 19.15 -1.69 10.20
C HIS A 86 18.19 -2.91 10.19
N SER A 87 17.10 -2.81 10.96
CA SER A 87 16.13 -3.87 11.25
C SER A 87 15.38 -4.42 10.03
N TYR A 88 15.56 -3.81 8.86
CA TYR A 88 14.94 -4.16 7.59
C TYR A 88 15.90 -4.81 6.58
N ARG A 89 17.17 -4.95 6.96
CA ARG A 89 18.22 -5.50 6.11
C ARG A 89 17.83 -6.88 5.60
N HIS A 90 17.95 -7.08 4.29
CA HIS A 90 17.66 -8.34 3.58
C HIS A 90 16.20 -8.82 3.67
N LEU A 91 15.26 -8.00 4.15
CA LEU A 91 13.84 -8.38 4.15
C LEU A 91 13.18 -8.09 2.80
N LEU A 92 12.19 -8.90 2.46
CA LEU A 92 11.33 -8.67 1.30
C LEU A 92 10.24 -7.63 1.55
N PHE A 93 10.00 -6.86 0.49
CA PHE A 93 9.02 -5.81 0.36
C PHE A 93 8.24 -5.95 -0.94
N LEU A 94 7.07 -5.34 -0.96
CA LEU A 94 6.35 -5.01 -2.17
C LEU A 94 6.53 -3.51 -2.44
N ASP A 95 7.19 -3.20 -3.55
CA ASP A 95 7.53 -1.85 -3.98
C ASP A 95 6.54 -1.40 -5.06
N VAL A 96 6.03 -0.18 -4.92
CA VAL A 96 5.13 0.45 -5.89
C VAL A 96 5.69 1.78 -6.33
N LEU A 97 5.90 1.92 -7.64
CA LEU A 97 6.61 3.02 -8.27
C LEU A 97 5.73 3.63 -9.38
N PRO A 98 5.82 4.93 -9.66
CA PRO A 98 5.34 5.46 -10.93
C PRO A 98 6.17 4.88 -12.08
N SER A 99 5.56 4.55 -13.22
CA SER A 99 6.28 3.95 -14.36
C SER A 99 7.42 4.81 -14.90
N VAL A 100 7.32 6.13 -14.74
CA VAL A 100 8.29 7.12 -15.22
C VAL A 100 9.39 7.46 -14.20
N SER A 101 9.30 6.97 -12.97
CA SER A 101 10.23 7.34 -11.89
C SER A 101 10.76 6.13 -11.14
N LYS A 102 11.97 6.29 -10.58
CA LYS A 102 12.57 5.30 -9.68
C LYS A 102 12.24 5.56 -8.20
N SER A 103 11.54 6.65 -7.90
CA SER A 103 11.13 7.00 -6.54
C SER A 103 9.82 6.28 -6.18
N GLY A 104 9.86 5.41 -5.17
CA GLY A 104 8.71 4.64 -4.68
C GLY A 104 7.58 5.53 -4.15
N ILE A 105 6.35 5.23 -4.55
CA ILE A 105 5.11 5.75 -3.92
C ILE A 105 4.91 5.09 -2.56
N THR A 106 5.04 3.77 -2.52
CA THR A 106 4.89 3.02 -1.28
C THR A 106 5.77 1.79 -1.28
N LEU A 107 6.29 1.49 -0.10
CA LEU A 107 7.10 0.31 0.16
C LEU A 107 6.45 -0.46 1.31
N ILE A 108 5.89 -1.61 1.00
CA ILE A 108 5.12 -2.42 1.96
C ILE A 108 6.00 -3.54 2.46
N THR A 109 6.19 -3.61 3.78
CA THR A 109 7.10 -4.59 4.38
C THR A 109 6.37 -5.89 4.67
N PHE A 110 6.76 -6.98 4.00
CA PHE A 110 6.26 -8.33 4.31
C PHE A 110 7.21 -9.08 5.25
N GLY A 111 8.53 -8.95 5.05
CA GLY A 111 9.50 -9.73 5.82
C GLY A 111 9.52 -9.42 7.32
N LYS A 112 9.28 -8.16 7.72
CA LYS A 112 9.29 -7.76 9.13
C LYS A 112 8.14 -8.37 9.94
N PRO A 113 6.86 -8.20 9.57
CA PRO A 113 5.77 -8.78 10.35
C PRO A 113 5.86 -10.31 10.41
N VAL A 114 6.33 -10.97 9.33
CA VAL A 114 6.58 -12.42 9.33
C VAL A 114 7.68 -12.81 10.31
N ARG A 115 8.82 -12.11 10.29
CA ARG A 115 9.91 -12.34 11.24
C ARG A 115 9.45 -12.19 12.69
N ASP A 116 8.69 -11.12 12.95
CA ASP A 116 8.19 -10.81 14.29
C ASP A 116 7.18 -11.88 14.76
N ALA A 117 6.36 -12.45 13.86
CA ALA A 117 5.47 -13.57 14.15
C ALA A 117 6.26 -14.87 14.44
N LEU A 118 7.23 -15.23 13.60
CA LEU A 118 8.09 -16.40 13.81
C LEU A 118 8.82 -16.35 15.16
N ALA A 119 9.39 -15.20 15.51
CA ALA A 119 10.10 -15.00 16.77
C ALA A 119 9.21 -15.20 18.01
N LYS A 120 7.89 -15.02 17.86
CA LYS A 120 6.89 -15.20 18.91
C LYS A 120 6.16 -16.54 18.85
N GLY A 121 6.50 -17.41 17.87
CA GLY A 121 5.74 -18.64 17.60
C GLY A 121 4.31 -18.37 17.13
N GLY A 122 4.04 -17.20 16.52
CA GLY A 122 2.72 -16.82 16.04
C GLY A 122 2.34 -17.52 14.73
N ALA A 123 1.05 -17.83 14.59
CA ALA A 123 0.50 -18.47 13.39
C ALA A 123 0.18 -17.46 12.26
N GLU A 124 0.20 -16.16 12.55
CA GLU A 124 -0.23 -15.11 11.62
C GLU A 124 0.64 -13.87 11.71
N ALA A 125 0.86 -13.23 10.56
CA ALA A 125 1.55 -11.96 10.40
C ALA A 125 0.66 -10.95 9.68
N LYS A 126 0.31 -9.86 10.36
CA LYS A 126 -0.49 -8.77 9.77
C LYS A 126 0.39 -7.83 8.97
N VAL A 127 0.03 -7.58 7.72
CA VAL A 127 0.74 -6.67 6.81
C VAL A 127 -0.07 -5.39 6.65
N PHE A 128 0.59 -4.26 6.85
CA PHE A 128 -0.01 -2.93 6.75
C PHE A 128 0.72 -2.11 5.69
N ALA A 129 -0.04 -1.24 5.02
CA ALA A 129 0.50 -0.23 4.11
C ALA A 129 0.40 1.15 4.76
N ASP A 130 1.48 1.93 4.66
CA ASP A 130 1.52 3.30 5.17
C ASP A 130 0.85 4.26 4.17
N ILE A 131 -0.20 4.94 4.62
CA ILE A 131 -0.90 5.97 3.87
C ILE A 131 -0.45 7.39 4.27
N SER A 132 0.45 7.51 5.25
CA SER A 132 0.96 8.79 5.72
C SER A 132 2.22 9.23 4.96
N PHE A 133 2.66 10.46 5.25
CA PHE A 133 3.94 10.98 4.75
C PHE A 133 5.04 10.73 5.79
N GLY A 134 6.28 10.63 5.30
CA GLY A 134 7.46 10.84 6.15
C GLY A 134 7.47 12.24 6.77
N ARG A 135 8.29 12.44 7.81
CA ARG A 135 8.31 13.63 8.69
C ARG A 135 8.05 14.96 7.95
N HIS A 136 6.94 15.62 8.31
CA HIS A 136 6.44 16.91 7.80
C HIS A 136 7.50 18.03 7.76
N GLU A 137 8.47 18.03 8.69
CA GLU A 137 9.59 18.98 8.74
C GLU A 137 10.40 19.04 7.44
N LYS A 138 10.52 17.93 6.70
CA LYS A 138 11.26 17.88 5.44
C LYS A 138 10.53 18.56 4.28
N LEU A 139 9.25 18.86 4.44
CA LEU A 139 8.39 19.42 3.41
C LEU A 139 8.13 20.92 3.60
N GLY A 140 8.65 21.52 4.69
CA GLY A 140 8.41 22.93 5.01
C GLY A 140 6.94 23.27 5.27
N GLU A 141 6.12 22.25 5.57
CA GLU A 141 4.69 22.39 5.79
C GLU A 141 4.41 22.85 7.22
N THR A 142 3.40 23.71 7.37
CA THR A 142 2.85 24.04 8.69
C THR A 142 2.10 22.84 9.28
N GLU A 143 2.00 22.77 10.61
CA GLU A 143 1.25 21.71 11.30
C GLU A 143 -0.24 21.71 10.91
N GLU A 144 -0.79 22.88 10.57
CA GLU A 144 -2.18 23.02 10.12
C GLU A 144 -2.41 22.41 8.74
N GLU A 145 -1.56 22.73 7.76
CA GLU A 145 -1.62 22.11 6.42
C GLU A 145 -1.42 20.61 6.49
N TRP A 146 -0.47 20.18 7.32
CA TRP A 146 -0.19 18.79 7.58
C TRP A 146 -1.41 18.04 8.13
N THR A 147 -2.05 18.62 9.15
CA THR A 147 -3.25 18.08 9.78
C THR A 147 -4.41 18.01 8.79
N ARG A 148 -4.62 19.06 7.98
CA ARG A 148 -5.66 19.11 6.94
C ARG A 148 -5.46 18.00 5.91
N ARG A 149 -4.26 17.84 5.36
CA ARG A 149 -3.95 16.81 4.36
C ARG A 149 -4.08 15.39 4.92
N ARG A 150 -3.65 15.16 6.16
CA ARG A 150 -3.88 13.88 6.86
C ARG A 150 -5.37 13.56 7.03
N ALA A 151 -6.18 14.55 7.38
CA ALA A 151 -7.63 14.37 7.45
C ALA A 151 -8.21 14.01 6.08
N ARG A 152 -7.74 14.67 5.02
CA ARG A 152 -8.19 14.42 3.65
C ARG A 152 -7.78 13.04 3.12
N LEU A 153 -6.57 12.60 3.39
CA LEU A 153 -6.12 11.22 3.13
C LEU A 153 -6.99 10.18 3.83
N ARG A 154 -7.27 10.41 5.12
CA ARG A 154 -8.08 9.49 5.91
C ARG A 154 -9.50 9.41 5.37
N TRP A 155 -10.07 10.55 4.97
CA TRP A 155 -11.35 10.59 4.28
C TRP A 155 -11.30 9.76 2.98
N ALA A 156 -10.29 9.96 2.14
CA ALA A 156 -10.15 9.22 0.88
C ALA A 156 -9.97 7.71 1.11
N ALA A 157 -9.17 7.32 2.11
CA ALA A 157 -9.00 5.93 2.49
C ALA A 157 -10.32 5.30 2.96
N SER A 158 -11.10 6.02 3.77
CA SER A 158 -12.43 5.58 4.20
C SER A 158 -13.41 5.49 3.03
N ALA A 159 -13.39 6.45 2.11
CA ALA A 159 -14.23 6.45 0.91
C ALA A 159 -13.88 5.29 -0.04
N ALA A 160 -12.61 4.85 -0.05
CA ALA A 160 -12.16 3.67 -0.76
C ALA A 160 -12.49 2.35 -0.04
N GLY A 161 -13.11 2.39 1.15
CA GLY A 161 -13.43 1.22 1.96
C GLY A 161 -12.22 0.54 2.61
N LEU A 162 -11.12 1.26 2.81
CA LEU A 162 -9.92 0.71 3.43
C LEU A 162 -10.10 0.57 4.95
N ASP A 163 -9.70 -0.58 5.49
CA ASP A 163 -9.63 -0.80 6.93
C ASP A 163 -8.40 -0.07 7.51
N MET A 164 -8.67 0.94 8.32
CA MET A 164 -7.70 1.88 8.87
C MET A 164 -7.51 1.66 10.38
N PRO A 165 -6.71 0.65 10.81
CA PRO A 165 -6.46 0.38 12.23
C PRO A 165 -5.76 1.54 12.96
N THR A 166 -5.04 2.39 12.23
CA THR A 166 -4.49 3.63 12.76
C THR A 166 -4.77 4.77 11.78
N PRO A 167 -4.62 6.04 12.17
CA PRO A 167 -4.76 7.17 11.25
C PRO A 167 -3.76 7.17 10.08
N ALA A 168 -2.69 6.38 10.16
CA ALA A 168 -1.58 6.38 9.20
C ALA A 168 -1.43 5.07 8.42
N THR A 169 -2.14 4.01 8.80
CA THR A 169 -1.93 2.68 8.21
C THR A 169 -3.23 2.02 7.80
N ALA A 170 -3.25 1.48 6.57
CA ALA A 170 -4.29 0.61 6.07
C ALA A 170 -3.87 -0.86 6.28
N ARG A 171 -4.81 -1.71 6.68
CA ARG A 171 -4.58 -3.17 6.68
C ARG A 171 -4.64 -3.68 5.25
N LEU A 172 -3.57 -4.35 4.82
CA LEU A 172 -3.50 -4.92 3.49
C LEU A 172 -3.99 -6.37 3.48
N CYS A 173 -3.35 -7.21 4.30
CA CYS A 173 -3.66 -8.64 4.42
C CYS A 173 -3.10 -9.24 5.72
N THR A 174 -3.44 -10.49 5.94
CA THR A 174 -2.87 -11.38 6.95
C THR A 174 -2.20 -12.56 6.27
N VAL A 175 -0.96 -12.85 6.64
CA VAL A 175 -0.16 -13.96 6.11
C VAL A 175 -0.10 -15.06 7.16
N GLN A 176 -0.48 -16.28 6.79
CA GLN A 176 -0.30 -17.46 7.62
C GLN A 176 1.17 -17.85 7.72
N VAL A 177 1.62 -18.19 8.92
CA VAL A 177 2.99 -18.59 9.24
C VAL A 177 2.96 -20.04 9.72
N PRO A 178 3.76 -20.97 9.14
CA PRO A 178 4.86 -20.72 8.18
C PRO A 178 4.49 -20.81 6.69
N SER A 179 3.23 -21.07 6.34
CA SER A 179 2.85 -21.41 4.96
C SER A 179 3.11 -20.27 3.97
N GLY A 180 3.00 -19.01 4.39
CA GLY A 180 3.03 -17.85 3.50
C GLY A 180 1.74 -17.67 2.70
N ALA A 181 0.71 -18.45 3.01
CA ALA A 181 -0.62 -18.29 2.41
C ALA A 181 -1.27 -17.00 2.93
N LEU A 182 -2.06 -16.35 2.09
CA LEU A 182 -2.89 -15.23 2.51
C LEU A 182 -4.15 -15.78 3.18
N VAL A 183 -4.59 -15.14 4.26
CA VAL A 183 -5.90 -15.44 4.88
C VAL A 183 -7.02 -14.90 3.99
N GLU A 184 -6.86 -13.70 3.47
CA GLU A 184 -7.79 -13.09 2.51
C GLU A 184 -7.50 -13.53 1.06
N PRO A 185 -8.50 -13.58 0.17
CA PRO A 185 -8.28 -13.88 -1.24
C PRO A 185 -7.27 -12.92 -1.89
N ALA A 186 -6.35 -13.45 -2.70
CA ALA A 186 -5.24 -12.69 -3.26
C ALA A 186 -5.72 -11.55 -4.17
N GLU A 187 -6.83 -11.76 -4.88
CA GLU A 187 -7.53 -10.80 -5.72
C GLU A 187 -8.00 -9.59 -4.92
N GLU A 188 -8.60 -9.82 -3.74
CA GLU A 188 -9.04 -8.74 -2.85
C GLU A 188 -7.86 -7.98 -2.24
N VAL A 189 -6.77 -8.69 -1.90
CA VAL A 189 -5.56 -8.05 -1.39
C VAL A 189 -4.94 -7.17 -2.48
N PHE A 190 -4.94 -7.62 -3.74
CA PHE A 190 -4.49 -6.81 -4.87
C PHE A 190 -5.37 -5.57 -5.07
N GLU A 191 -6.70 -5.70 -5.03
CA GLU A 191 -7.61 -4.54 -5.12
C GLU A 191 -7.36 -3.54 -4.00
N ARG A 192 -7.22 -4.00 -2.74
CA ARG A 192 -6.89 -3.15 -1.59
C ARG A 192 -5.54 -2.44 -1.77
N LEU A 193 -4.54 -3.13 -2.31
CA LEU A 193 -3.25 -2.54 -2.63
C LEU A 193 -3.38 -1.40 -3.64
N VAL A 194 -4.12 -1.61 -4.73
CA VAL A 194 -4.35 -0.58 -5.75
C VAL A 194 -5.07 0.63 -5.14
N LYS A 195 -6.11 0.40 -4.34
CA LYS A 195 -6.83 1.46 -3.62
C LYS A 195 -5.92 2.27 -2.70
N VAL A 196 -5.10 1.60 -1.88
CA VAL A 196 -4.11 2.27 -1.01
C VAL A 196 -3.17 3.17 -1.81
N VAL A 197 -2.66 2.66 -2.94
CA VAL A 197 -1.69 3.38 -3.76
C VAL A 197 -2.32 4.60 -4.42
N LEU A 198 -3.53 4.47 -4.97
CA LEU A 198 -4.24 5.57 -5.60
C LEU A 198 -4.69 6.63 -4.58
N VAL A 199 -5.05 6.24 -3.37
CA VAL A 199 -5.25 7.18 -2.26
C VAL A 199 -3.95 7.95 -1.97
N LYS A 200 -2.79 7.30 -1.98
CA LYS A 200 -1.53 8.00 -1.72
C LYS A 200 -1.03 8.87 -2.88
N LEU A 201 -1.53 8.65 -4.10
CA LEU A 201 -0.97 9.21 -5.32
C LEU A 201 -0.95 10.75 -5.38
N PRO A 202 -2.03 11.49 -5.03
CA PRO A 202 -2.03 12.96 -5.10
C PRO A 202 -0.91 13.60 -4.27
N ILE A 203 -0.50 12.96 -3.17
CA ILE A 203 0.63 13.41 -2.37
C ILE A 203 1.93 13.28 -3.13
N MET A 204 2.15 12.09 -3.70
CA MET A 204 3.39 11.79 -4.39
C MET A 204 3.54 12.63 -5.65
N ALA A 205 2.44 12.91 -6.34
CA ALA A 205 2.41 13.81 -7.48
C ALA A 205 2.92 15.22 -7.15
N ARG A 206 2.78 15.71 -5.91
CA ARG A 206 3.34 17.02 -5.50
C ARG A 206 4.87 17.07 -5.60
N HIS A 207 5.54 15.95 -5.37
CA HIS A 207 7.01 15.86 -5.43
C HIS A 207 7.53 15.22 -6.72
N ASN A 208 6.63 14.58 -7.46
CA ASN A 208 6.92 13.96 -8.73
C ASN A 208 5.71 14.15 -9.66
N PRO A 209 5.59 15.33 -10.30
CA PRO A 209 4.44 15.67 -11.14
C PRO A 209 4.18 14.64 -12.24
N ASP A 210 5.22 13.97 -12.73
CA ASP A 210 5.09 12.97 -13.79
C ASP A 210 4.44 11.65 -13.30
N ALA A 211 4.27 11.46 -11.99
CA ALA A 211 3.60 10.28 -11.44
C ALA A 211 2.11 10.19 -11.82
N MET A 212 1.53 11.29 -12.29
CA MET A 212 0.11 11.41 -12.64
C MET A 212 -0.07 12.41 -13.78
N LYS A 213 -1.03 12.17 -14.66
CA LYS A 213 -1.43 13.11 -15.72
C LYS A 213 -2.84 13.60 -15.46
N GLY A 214 -3.07 14.90 -15.67
CA GLY A 214 -4.38 15.52 -15.51
C GLY A 214 -4.74 15.83 -14.06
N ALA A 215 -6.05 15.89 -13.77
CA ALA A 215 -6.58 16.21 -12.46
C ALA A 215 -6.38 15.05 -11.46
N PRO A 216 -6.09 15.32 -10.17
CA PRO A 216 -6.04 14.28 -9.16
C PRO A 216 -7.41 13.65 -8.91
N LEU A 217 -7.43 12.41 -8.43
CA LEU A 217 -8.65 11.71 -7.99
C LEU A 217 -9.45 12.48 -6.93
N TYR A 218 -8.76 13.27 -6.13
CA TYR A 218 -9.36 14.19 -5.17
C TYR A 218 -8.37 15.30 -4.85
N ASP A 219 -8.90 16.48 -4.53
CA ASP A 219 -8.09 17.56 -3.99
C ASP A 219 -7.66 17.24 -2.56
N ILE A 220 -6.34 17.19 -2.33
CA ILE A 220 -5.75 16.92 -1.03
C ILE A 220 -5.71 18.16 -0.13
N ASP A 221 -5.74 19.34 -0.72
CA ASP A 221 -5.70 20.61 -0.01
C ASP A 221 -7.09 21.13 0.36
N ALA A 222 -8.14 20.57 -0.26
CA ALA A 222 -9.53 20.86 0.06
C ALA A 222 -9.90 20.55 1.52
N GLU A 223 -10.81 21.36 2.08
CA GLU A 223 -11.37 21.13 3.40
C GLU A 223 -12.27 19.88 3.41
N VAL A 224 -12.23 19.13 4.52
CA VAL A 224 -13.16 18.03 4.75
C VAL A 224 -14.44 18.61 5.34
N THR A 225 -15.42 18.93 4.48
CA THR A 225 -16.75 19.34 4.91
C THR A 225 -17.47 18.15 5.55
N GLY A 226 -17.56 18.12 6.88
CA GLY A 226 -18.13 17.00 7.62
C GLY A 226 -19.66 17.01 7.62
N GLU A 227 -20.28 16.14 6.82
CA GLU A 227 -21.59 15.56 7.16
C GLU A 227 -21.32 14.24 7.89
N GLY A 228 -21.50 14.23 9.21
CA GLY A 228 -21.26 13.01 10.01
C GLY A 228 -20.88 13.20 11.47
N ARG A 229 -20.97 14.42 12.04
CA ARG A 229 -21.05 14.55 13.50
C ARG A 229 -22.52 14.44 13.92
N GLY A 230 -22.90 13.24 14.37
CA GLY A 230 -24.18 12.96 14.98
C GLY A 230 -24.53 14.00 16.05
N GLY A 231 -25.79 14.45 16.01
CA GLY A 231 -26.34 15.46 16.90
C GLY A 231 -26.25 15.05 18.36
N GLY A 232 -25.24 15.57 19.06
CA GLY A 232 -25.22 15.66 20.51
C GLY A 232 -26.11 16.81 20.94
N GLY A 233 -27.42 16.56 21.03
CA GLY A 233 -28.39 17.49 21.61
C GLY A 233 -27.98 17.87 23.03
N ARG A 234 -27.53 19.10 23.23
CA ARG A 234 -27.38 19.70 24.56
C ARG A 234 -28.77 19.94 25.14
N HIS A 235 -29.21 19.07 26.05
CA HIS A 235 -30.23 19.43 27.02
C HIS A 235 -29.67 20.51 27.96
N ARG A 236 -30.10 21.76 27.75
CA ARG A 236 -30.07 22.79 28.78
C ARG A 236 -31.03 22.36 29.90
N ARG A 237 -30.49 21.99 31.06
CA ARG A 237 -31.23 22.03 32.33
C ARG A 237 -31.15 23.46 32.86
N THR A 238 -32.28 24.15 32.83
CA THR A 238 -32.55 25.33 33.64
C THR A 238 -32.79 24.89 35.09
N LYS A 239 -32.06 25.49 36.03
CA LYS A 239 -32.57 25.91 37.33
C LYS A 239 -31.93 27.24 37.65
#